data_AF-A0A6T9A8I3-F1
#
_entry.id   AF-A0A6T9A8I3-F1
#
_cell.length_a   1.000
_cell.length_b   1.000
_cell.length_c   1.000
_cell.angle_alpha   90.00
_cell.angle_beta   90.00
_cell.angle_gamma   90.00
#
_symmetry.space_group_name_H-M   'P 1'
#
loop_
_entity.id
_entity.type
_entity.pdbx_description
1 polymer ?
#
loop_
_entity_poly.entity_id
_entity_poly.type
_entity_poly.pdbx_seq_one_letter_code
_entity_poly.pdbx_strand_id
1 'polypeptide(L)'
;TRDSPHEYVEISPPATFRHLRLTNEHVPGGARFGLSGLRLFGTRPGAPPPGPVTGVQAVRDAHNDQAARLTWQPAEGAQYYIVRFGLVGGPRFHNYQVYDGTSLDLEVLSKGEKYSFSVDSVNEGGWTQGAQTAEA
;
A
#
# COMPACT_ATOMS: atom_id res chain seq x y z
N THR A 1 -5.81 -12.53 -29.52
CA THR A 1 -6.21 -12.42 -28.10
C THR A 1 -5.20 -11.55 -27.39
N ARG A 2 -5.65 -10.60 -26.55
CA ARG A 2 -4.74 -9.77 -25.74
C ARG A 2 -4.47 -10.52 -24.44
N ASP A 3 -3.21 -10.83 -24.18
CA ASP A 3 -2.78 -11.40 -22.89
C ASP A 3 -2.87 -10.31 -21.81
N SER A 4 -3.44 -10.62 -20.64
CA SER A 4 -3.65 -9.67 -19.54
C SER A 4 -3.63 -10.43 -18.20
N PRO A 5 -2.47 -10.94 -17.77
CA PRO A 5 -2.34 -11.83 -16.61
C PRO A 5 -2.63 -11.14 -15.26
N HIS A 6 -2.68 -9.80 -15.24
CA HIS A 6 -2.96 -8.98 -14.06
C HIS A 6 -3.98 -7.89 -14.39
N GLU A 7 -5.09 -8.29 -15.01
CA GLU A 7 -6.13 -7.35 -15.36
C GLU A 7 -6.73 -6.69 -14.10
N TYR A 8 -6.67 -5.37 -14.05
CA TYR A 8 -7.43 -4.57 -13.10
C TYR A 8 -8.75 -4.19 -13.74
N VAL A 9 -9.85 -4.64 -13.14
CA VAL A 9 -11.20 -4.33 -13.60
C VAL A 9 -11.84 -3.38 -12.59
N GLU A 10 -11.97 -2.12 -12.98
CA GLU A 10 -12.72 -1.14 -12.19
C GLU A 10 -14.22 -1.30 -12.40
N ILE A 11 -14.97 -1.40 -11.30
CA ILE A 11 -16.43 -1.43 -11.35
C ILE A 11 -16.92 0.02 -11.42
N SER A 12 -17.43 0.41 -12.58
CA SER A 12 -18.00 1.74 -12.79
C SER A 12 -19.43 1.63 -13.35
N PRO A 13 -20.44 2.22 -12.68
CA PRO A 13 -20.32 3.01 -11.45
C PRO A 13 -20.01 2.13 -10.20
N PRO A 14 -19.47 2.71 -9.12
CA PRO A 14 -19.25 1.99 -7.86
C PRO A 14 -20.54 1.32 -7.38
N ALA A 15 -20.42 0.09 -6.88
CA ALA A 15 -21.57 -0.69 -6.46
C ALA A 15 -21.27 -1.50 -5.19
N THR A 16 -22.32 -1.78 -4.42
CA THR A 16 -22.25 -2.58 -3.20
C THR A 16 -22.60 -4.03 -3.52
N PHE A 17 -21.74 -4.96 -3.11
CA PHE A 17 -21.95 -6.39 -3.29
C PHE A 17 -21.68 -7.15 -1.99
N ARG A 18 -22.31 -8.31 -1.85
CA ARG A 18 -22.07 -9.23 -0.72
C ARG A 18 -21.25 -10.46 -1.11
N HIS A 19 -21.34 -10.87 -2.37
CA HIS A 19 -20.69 -12.07 -2.87
C HIS A 19 -20.04 -11.78 -4.22
N LEU A 20 -18.86 -12.36 -4.44
CA LEU A 20 -18.22 -12.44 -5.75
C LEU A 20 -18.33 -13.87 -6.25
N ARG A 21 -18.73 -14.04 -7.51
CA ARG A 21 -18.65 -15.32 -8.21
C ARG A 21 -17.59 -15.24 -9.29
N LEU A 22 -16.63 -16.16 -9.24
CA LEU A 22 -15.66 -16.39 -10.31
C LEU A 22 -16.05 -17.66 -11.08
N THR A 23 -16.15 -17.57 -12.39
CA THR A 23 -16.41 -18.70 -13.28
C THR A 23 -15.22 -18.87 -14.22
N ASN A 24 -14.61 -20.06 -14.21
CA ASN A 24 -13.57 -20.40 -15.18
C ASN A 24 -14.21 -21.02 -16.43
N GLU A 25 -14.16 -20.32 -17.55
CA GLU A 25 -14.75 -20.75 -18.82
C GLU A 25 -13.90 -21.81 -19.54
N HIS A 26 -12.59 -21.61 -19.61
CA HIS A 26 -11.69 -22.49 -20.34
C HIS A 26 -10.26 -22.44 -19.80
N VAL A 27 -9.62 -23.60 -19.69
CA VAL A 27 -8.17 -23.73 -19.44
C VAL A 27 -7.57 -24.49 -20.62
N PRO A 28 -6.63 -23.89 -21.37
CA PRO A 28 -5.98 -24.56 -22.49
C PRO A 28 -5.25 -25.85 -22.07
N GLY A 29 -5.24 -26.84 -22.96
CA GLY A 29 -4.44 -28.07 -22.78
C GLY A 29 -4.94 -29.02 -21.68
N GLY A 30 -6.16 -28.84 -21.16
CA GLY A 30 -6.74 -29.72 -20.13
C GLY A 30 -6.08 -29.60 -18.75
N ALA A 31 -5.31 -28.54 -18.51
CA ALA A 31 -4.72 -28.27 -17.21
C ALA A 31 -5.80 -27.92 -16.16
N ARG A 32 -5.42 -27.93 -14.88
CA ARG A 32 -6.31 -27.53 -13.77
C ARG A 32 -6.37 -26.01 -13.69
N PHE A 33 -7.56 -25.49 -13.38
CA PHE A 33 -7.73 -24.08 -13.03
C PHE A 33 -7.01 -23.76 -11.71
N GLY A 34 -6.26 -22.66 -11.69
CA GLY A 34 -5.57 -22.14 -10.52
C GLY A 34 -5.78 -20.64 -10.40
N LEU A 35 -6.07 -20.17 -9.19
CA LEU A 35 -6.23 -18.75 -8.88
C LEU A 35 -5.30 -18.41 -7.72
N SER A 36 -4.53 -17.33 -7.86
CA SER A 36 -3.70 -16.79 -6.81
C SER A 36 -3.76 -15.27 -6.84
N GLY A 37 -3.71 -14.63 -5.67
CA GLY A 37 -3.65 -13.18 -5.56
C GLY A 37 -4.89 -12.42 -6.00
N LEU A 38 -6.09 -13.05 -6.01
CA LEU A 38 -7.34 -12.32 -6.23
C LEU A 38 -7.51 -11.25 -5.15
N ARG A 39 -7.67 -9.99 -5.56
CA ARG A 39 -7.89 -8.84 -4.67
C ARG A 39 -9.15 -8.11 -5.07
N LEU A 40 -9.92 -7.72 -4.06
CA LEU A 40 -11.09 -6.88 -4.20
C LEU A 40 -10.83 -5.63 -3.37
N PHE A 41 -11.08 -4.47 -3.97
CA PHE A 41 -10.89 -3.17 -3.33
C PHE A 41 -12.23 -2.49 -3.19
N GLY A 42 -12.47 -1.92 -2.02
CA GLY A 42 -13.70 -1.23 -1.68
C GLY A 42 -13.69 -0.81 -0.23
N THR A 43 -14.69 -0.05 0.18
CA THR A 43 -14.90 0.33 1.56
C THR A 43 -16.17 -0.31 2.10
N ARG A 44 -16.21 -0.49 3.42
CA ARG A 44 -17.40 -0.90 4.14
C ARG A 44 -18.31 0.33 4.30
N PRO A 45 -19.55 0.28 3.79
CA PRO A 45 -20.50 1.39 3.98
C PRO A 45 -20.69 1.71 5.47
N GLY A 46 -20.56 2.98 5.82
CA GLY A 46 -20.75 3.49 7.18
C GLY A 46 -19.57 3.32 8.14
N ALA A 47 -18.47 2.67 7.73
CA ALA A 47 -17.25 2.65 8.53
C ALA A 47 -16.47 3.96 8.34
N PRO A 48 -16.04 4.66 9.41
CA PRO A 48 -15.20 5.84 9.28
C PRO A 48 -13.77 5.46 8.88
N PRO A 49 -13.07 6.32 8.11
CA PRO A 49 -11.64 6.14 7.87
C PRO A 49 -10.85 6.25 9.19
N PRO A 50 -9.63 5.68 9.25
CA PRO A 50 -8.81 5.72 10.45
C PRO A 50 -8.31 7.14 10.75
N GLY A 51 -7.84 7.38 11.97
CA GLY A 51 -7.20 8.64 12.35
C GLY A 51 -5.90 8.90 11.58
N PRO A 52 -5.39 10.15 11.57
CA PRO A 52 -4.14 10.49 10.89
C PRO A 52 -2.93 9.88 11.61
N VAL A 53 -1.92 9.50 10.83
CA VAL A 53 -0.61 9.10 11.36
C VAL A 53 0.16 10.33 11.86
N THR A 54 0.84 10.18 12.99
CA THR A 54 1.71 11.22 13.56
C THR A 54 3.08 10.66 13.95
N GLY A 55 4.05 11.56 14.16
CA GLY A 55 5.38 11.19 14.65
C GLY A 55 6.19 10.38 13.64
N VAL A 56 5.97 10.61 12.34
CA VAL A 56 6.72 9.95 11.27
C VAL A 56 8.19 10.38 11.35
N GLN A 57 9.07 9.39 11.43
CA GLN A 57 10.52 9.56 11.46
C GLN A 57 11.13 8.62 10.43
N ALA A 58 12.20 9.08 9.78
CA ALA A 58 13.01 8.29 8.87
C ALA A 58 14.47 8.52 9.24
N VAL A 59 15.21 7.42 9.46
CA VAL A 59 16.62 7.46 9.85
C VAL A 59 17.39 6.58 8.88
N ARG A 60 18.30 7.21 8.11
CA ARG A 60 19.21 6.50 7.23
C ARG A 60 20.23 5.70 8.06
N ASP A 61 20.59 4.52 7.60
CA ASP A 61 21.64 3.73 8.26
C ASP A 61 23.02 4.37 8.00
N ALA A 62 23.82 4.53 9.06
CA ALA A 62 25.12 5.19 9.01
C ALA A 62 26.21 4.37 8.30
N HIS A 63 26.03 3.06 8.20
CA HIS A 63 26.94 2.09 7.58
C HIS A 63 26.43 1.56 6.24
N ASN A 64 25.12 1.68 5.98
CA ASN A 64 24.50 1.36 4.70
C ASN A 64 23.59 2.49 4.23
N ASP A 65 24.14 3.38 3.42
CA ASP A 65 23.42 4.54 2.93
C ASP A 65 22.30 4.21 1.91
N GLN A 66 22.09 2.94 1.57
CA GLN A 66 20.92 2.50 0.77
C GLN A 66 19.77 2.06 1.67
N ALA A 67 19.99 2.05 2.99
CA ALA A 67 19.03 1.61 3.98
C ALA A 67 18.51 2.77 4.84
N ALA A 68 17.24 2.65 5.24
CA ALA A 68 16.63 3.55 6.20
C ALA A 68 15.59 2.81 7.03
N ARG A 69 15.50 3.17 8.31
CA ARG A 69 14.44 2.74 9.21
C ARG A 69 13.42 3.85 9.35
N LEU A 70 12.17 3.52 9.08
CA LEU A 70 11.02 4.38 9.32
C LEU A 70 10.27 3.93 10.57
N THR A 71 9.77 4.90 11.31
CA THR A 71 8.88 4.66 12.47
C THR A 71 7.79 5.72 12.53
N TRP A 72 6.62 5.38 13.06
CA TRP A 72 5.51 6.30 13.30
C TRP A 72 4.72 5.90 14.54
N GLN A 73 3.80 6.77 14.98
CA GLN A 73 2.86 6.46 16.05
C GLN A 73 1.65 5.70 15.49
N PRO A 74 1.10 4.72 16.24
CA PRO A 74 -0.13 4.06 15.87
C PRO A 74 -1.27 5.08 15.67
N ALA A 75 -2.00 4.96 14.56
CA ALA A 75 -3.18 5.78 14.30
C ALA A 75 -4.44 5.07 14.80
N GLU A 76 -5.35 5.83 15.39
CA GLU A 76 -6.62 5.30 15.91
C GLU A 76 -7.43 4.62 14.80
N GLY A 77 -7.85 3.38 15.05
CA GLY A 77 -8.69 2.62 14.11
C GLY A 77 -7.97 2.17 12.83
N ALA A 78 -6.65 2.33 12.71
CA ALA A 78 -5.87 1.82 11.59
C ALA A 78 -5.69 0.30 11.69
N GLN A 79 -5.92 -0.39 10.58
CA GLN A 79 -5.66 -1.84 10.43
C GLN A 79 -4.29 -2.10 9.80
N TYR A 80 -3.84 -1.20 8.93
CA TYR A 80 -2.51 -1.26 8.31
C TYR A 80 -2.11 0.14 7.82
N TYR A 81 -0.87 0.26 7.37
CA TYR A 81 -0.31 1.50 6.86
C TYR A 81 0.21 1.35 5.44
N ILE A 82 0.17 2.44 4.68
CA ILE A 82 0.86 2.55 3.39
C ILE A 82 1.93 3.62 3.50
N VAL A 83 3.19 3.20 3.51
CA VAL A 83 4.32 4.12 3.39
C VAL A 83 4.48 4.48 1.92
N ARG A 84 4.53 5.77 1.59
CA ARG A 84 4.80 6.30 0.24
C ARG A 84 6.08 7.11 0.24
N PHE A 85 6.90 6.93 -0.78
CA PHE A 85 8.20 7.61 -0.83
C PHE A 85 8.73 7.84 -2.25
N GLY A 86 9.66 8.78 -2.35
CA GLY A 86 10.32 9.20 -3.57
C GLY A 86 11.40 10.24 -3.25
N LEU A 87 12.11 10.68 -4.28
CA LEU A 87 13.14 11.71 -4.11
C LEU A 87 12.53 13.02 -3.59
N VAL A 88 13.26 13.73 -2.74
CA VAL A 88 12.85 15.07 -2.28
C VAL A 88 12.66 16.00 -3.48
N GLY A 89 11.52 16.70 -3.53
CA GLY A 89 11.14 17.55 -4.67
C GLY A 89 10.65 16.80 -5.91
N GLY A 90 10.69 15.47 -5.90
CA GLY A 90 10.19 14.61 -6.96
C GLY A 90 8.83 13.97 -6.65
N PRO A 91 8.23 13.30 -7.64
CA PRO A 91 7.06 12.46 -7.44
C PRO A 91 7.36 11.26 -6.51
N ARG A 92 6.39 10.92 -5.66
CA ARG A 92 6.43 9.74 -4.80
C ARG A 92 5.82 8.53 -5.52
N PHE A 93 6.66 7.77 -6.21
CA PHE A 93 6.22 6.60 -6.99
C PHE A 93 6.25 5.27 -6.24
N HIS A 94 6.93 5.20 -5.10
CA HIS A 94 7.12 3.94 -4.38
C HIS A 94 6.20 3.84 -3.18
N ASN A 95 5.75 2.62 -2.88
CA ASN A 95 4.98 2.36 -1.68
C ASN A 95 5.27 0.98 -1.07
N TYR A 96 5.11 0.89 0.25
CA TYR A 96 5.09 -0.36 1.02
C TYR A 96 3.83 -0.43 1.86
N GLN A 97 3.24 -1.63 1.95
CA GLN A 97 2.14 -1.90 2.86
C GLN A 97 2.66 -2.60 4.11
N VAL A 98 2.28 -2.09 5.28
CA VAL A 98 2.71 -2.58 6.59
C VAL A 98 1.48 -2.95 7.41
N TYR A 99 1.24 -4.25 7.60
CA TYR A 99 0.10 -4.76 8.35
C TYR A 99 0.34 -4.71 9.86
N ASP A 100 1.44 -5.31 10.31
CA ASP A 100 1.72 -5.52 11.73
C ASP A 100 2.88 -4.65 12.20
N GLY A 101 2.55 -3.47 12.72
CA GLY A 101 3.50 -2.59 13.38
C GLY A 101 3.50 -1.16 12.84
N THR A 102 4.41 -0.37 13.40
CA THR A 102 4.56 1.05 13.06
C THR A 102 5.99 1.39 12.67
N SER A 103 6.66 0.45 12.00
CA SER A 103 8.01 0.62 11.48
C SER A 103 8.21 -0.12 10.17
N LEU A 104 9.16 0.35 9.39
CA LEU A 104 9.59 -0.27 8.13
C LEU A 104 11.09 -0.10 7.96
N ASP A 105 11.81 -1.21 7.81
CA ASP A 105 13.21 -1.19 7.40
C ASP A 105 13.26 -1.29 5.85
N LEU A 106 13.94 -0.35 5.20
CA LEU A 106 14.14 -0.28 3.76
C LEU A 106 15.61 -0.50 3.43
N GLU A 107 15.89 -1.16 2.30
CA GLU A 107 17.24 -1.32 1.74
C GLU A 107 17.26 -1.04 0.22
N VAL A 108 16.39 -0.14 -0.24
CA VAL A 108 16.11 0.11 -1.66
C VAL A 108 16.38 1.55 -2.10
N LEU A 109 17.12 2.32 -1.29
CA LEU A 109 17.39 3.73 -1.58
C LEU A 109 18.67 3.88 -2.41
N SER A 110 18.73 4.92 -3.23
CA SER A 110 19.95 5.28 -3.97
C SER A 110 20.96 5.98 -3.06
N LYS A 111 22.24 5.67 -3.25
CA LYS A 111 23.35 6.33 -2.52
C LYS A 111 23.40 7.83 -2.77
N GLY A 112 23.63 8.61 -1.72
CA GLY A 112 23.73 10.08 -1.79
C GLY A 112 22.42 10.85 -2.08
N GLU A 113 21.32 10.16 -2.36
CA GLU A 113 20.02 10.77 -2.67
C GLU A 113 19.15 10.94 -1.42
N LYS A 114 18.43 12.06 -1.35
CA LYS A 114 17.46 12.34 -0.27
C LYS A 114 16.07 11.89 -0.67
N TYR A 115 15.39 11.22 0.25
CA TYR A 115 14.04 10.74 0.06
C TYR A 115 13.05 11.39 1.03
N SER A 116 11.84 11.65 0.55
CA SER A 116 10.70 12.09 1.36
C SER A 116 9.71 10.95 1.53
N PHE A 117 9.25 10.74 2.76
CA PHE A 117 8.36 9.66 3.15
C PHE A 117 7.08 10.20 3.78
N SER A 118 5.94 9.63 3.44
CA SER A 118 4.66 9.84 4.13
C SER A 118 4.01 8.50 4.47
N VAL A 119 3.20 8.47 5.52
CA VAL A 119 2.52 7.24 5.97
C VAL A 119 1.02 7.50 6.03
N ASP A 120 0.27 6.76 5.21
CA ASP A 120 -1.19 6.74 5.24
C ASP A 120 -1.65 5.64 6.19
N SER A 121 -2.74 5.90 6.93
CA SER A 121 -3.44 4.89 7.72
C SER A 121 -4.62 4.33 6.93
N VAL A 122 -4.89 3.03 7.04
CA VAL A 122 -5.94 2.36 6.26
C VAL A 122 -6.75 1.40 7.13
N ASN A 123 -8.06 1.34 6.88
CA ASN A 123 -8.99 0.36 7.42
C ASN A 123 -10.15 0.09 6.44
N GLU A 124 -11.16 -0.68 6.87
CA GLU A 124 -12.36 -0.96 6.06
C GLU A 124 -13.16 0.29 5.66
N GLY A 125 -13.08 1.40 6.40
CA GLY A 125 -13.71 2.68 6.07
C GLY A 125 -12.99 3.50 5.01
N GLY A 126 -11.78 3.09 4.60
CA GLY A 126 -10.96 3.78 3.63
C GLY A 126 -9.57 4.10 4.17
N TRP A 127 -9.00 5.20 3.73
CA TRP A 127 -7.67 5.64 4.17
C TRP A 127 -7.67 7.11 4.58
N THR A 128 -6.76 7.45 5.47
CA THR A 128 -6.43 8.83 5.80
C THR A 128 -5.02 9.11 5.31
N GLN A 129 -4.91 10.12 4.44
CA GLN A 129 -3.63 10.51 3.85
C GLN A 129 -2.70 11.10 4.92
N GLY A 130 -1.45 10.65 4.92
CA GLY A 130 -0.40 11.19 5.77
C GLY A 130 -0.05 12.62 5.39
N ALA A 131 -0.24 13.55 6.32
CA ALA A 131 0.14 14.96 6.14
C ALA A 131 1.59 15.25 6.55
N GLN A 132 2.14 14.46 7.48
CA GLN A 132 3.52 14.61 7.92
C GLN A 132 4.46 13.89 6.96
N THR A 133 5.55 14.57 6.61
CA THR A 133 6.64 13.99 5.82
C THR A 133 7.91 13.92 6.66
N ALA A 134 8.61 12.80 6.59
CA ALA A 134 9.99 12.67 7.06
C ALA A 134 10.95 12.66 5.87
N GLU A 135 12.20 13.05 6.09
CA GLU A 135 13.27 12.97 5.11
C GLU A 135 14.43 12.12 5.65
N ALA A 136 15.08 11.36 4.78
CA ALA A 136 16.30 10.60 5.07
C ALA A 136 17.22 10.53 3.86
#